data_AF-A0A971W4S4-F1
#
_entry.id   AF-A0A971W4S4-F1
#
_cell.length_a   1.000
_cell.length_b   1.000
_cell.length_c   1.000
_cell.angle_alpha   90.00
_cell.angle_beta   90.00
_cell.angle_gamma   90.00
#
_symmetry.space_group_name_H-M   'P 1'
#
loop_
_entity.id
_entity.type
_entity.pdbx_description
1 polymer ?
#
loop_
_entity_poly.entity_id
_entity_poly.type
_entity_poly.pdbx_seq_one_letter_code
_entity_poly.pdbx_strand_id
1 'polypeptide(L)'
;MNCFAPAEVAGNACNVSSGKAKLSFGKLFILGILAGAYIGFGANLATVVGNDIPKFLGNGIGQFLFGAVFSTGLMMVVIGGAELFTGNNMFM
;
A
#
# COMPACT_ATOMS: atom_id res chain seq x y z
N MET A 1 -7.12 -18.03 3.33
CA MET A 1 -6.42 -17.52 2.15
C MET A 1 -6.02 -18.71 1.30
N ASN A 2 -6.46 -18.77 0.06
CA ASN A 2 -6.02 -19.81 -0.87
C ASN A 2 -4.64 -19.41 -1.40
N CYS A 3 -3.67 -20.30 -1.30
CA CYS A 3 -2.35 -20.11 -1.92
C CYS A 3 -2.44 -20.60 -3.36
N PHE A 4 -2.63 -19.66 -4.28
CA PHE A 4 -2.77 -19.95 -5.71
C PHE A 4 -1.42 -20.22 -6.38
N ALA A 5 -1.42 -21.05 -7.42
CA ALA A 5 -0.27 -21.21 -8.28
C ALA A 5 0.03 -19.89 -9.03
N PRO A 6 1.29 -19.62 -9.44
CA PRO A 6 1.64 -18.36 -10.10
C PRO A 6 0.77 -18.01 -11.32
N ALA A 7 0.37 -19.02 -12.11
CA ALA A 7 -0.51 -18.84 -13.27
C ALA A 7 -1.92 -18.36 -12.85
N GLU A 8 -2.45 -18.91 -11.76
CA GLU A 8 -3.75 -18.52 -11.21
C GLU A 8 -3.70 -17.11 -10.59
N VAL A 9 -2.59 -16.74 -9.94
CA VAL A 9 -2.38 -15.37 -9.43
C VAL A 9 -2.42 -14.36 -10.56
N ALA A 10 -1.73 -14.63 -11.67
CA ALA A 10 -1.74 -13.77 -12.85
C ALA A 10 -3.16 -13.64 -13.43
N GLY A 11 -3.88 -14.74 -13.58
CA GLY A 11 -5.27 -14.73 -14.04
C GLY A 11 -6.20 -13.91 -13.14
N ASN A 12 -6.07 -14.07 -11.82
CA ASN A 12 -6.83 -13.30 -10.83
C ASN A 12 -6.48 -11.81 -10.89
N ALA A 13 -5.21 -11.46 -11.05
CA ALA A 13 -4.77 -10.07 -11.18
C ALA A 13 -5.37 -9.39 -12.42
N CYS A 14 -5.37 -10.06 -13.58
CA CYS A 14 -6.00 -9.56 -14.81
C CYS A 14 -7.52 -9.38 -14.65
N ASN A 15 -8.19 -10.31 -13.97
CA ASN A 15 -9.62 -10.21 -13.72
C ASN A 15 -9.94 -8.98 -12.84
N VAL A 16 -9.15 -8.75 -11.79
CA VAL A 16 -9.30 -7.57 -10.92
C VAL A 16 -9.02 -6.27 -11.68
N SER A 17 -7.96 -6.21 -12.48
CA SER A 17 -7.61 -4.99 -13.24
C SER A 17 -8.64 -4.64 -14.31
N SER A 18 -9.26 -5.65 -14.95
CA SER A 18 -10.36 -5.44 -15.90
C SER A 18 -11.58 -4.74 -15.27
N GLY A 19 -11.85 -5.01 -13.98
CA GLY A 19 -12.91 -4.35 -13.22
C GLY A 19 -12.52 -2.91 -12.85
N LYS A 20 -11.28 -2.72 -12.41
CA LYS A 20 -10.74 -1.39 -12.06
C LYS A 20 -10.71 -0.45 -13.28
N ALA A 21 -10.43 -0.97 -14.48
CA ALA A 21 -10.42 -0.19 -15.73
C ALA A 21 -11.80 0.38 -16.11
N LYS A 22 -12.89 -0.17 -15.57
CA LYS A 22 -14.27 0.28 -15.82
C LYS A 22 -14.79 1.26 -14.76
N LEU A 23 -13.98 1.65 -13.78
CA LEU A 23 -14.37 2.63 -12.78
C LEU A 23 -14.60 4.00 -13.43
N SER A 24 -15.66 4.69 -13.01
CA SER A 24 -15.88 6.08 -13.42
C SER A 24 -14.78 6.98 -12.83
N PHE A 25 -14.43 8.04 -13.56
CA PHE A 25 -13.38 8.97 -13.15
C PHE A 25 -13.57 9.52 -11.74
N GLY A 26 -14.81 9.92 -11.38
CA GLY A 26 -15.10 10.45 -10.04
C GLY A 26 -14.85 9.44 -8.92
N LYS A 27 -15.19 8.16 -9.14
CA LYS A 27 -14.91 7.10 -8.16
C LYS A 27 -13.41 6.82 -8.05
N LEU A 28 -12.71 6.75 -9.18
CA LEU A 28 -11.26 6.57 -9.22
C LEU A 28 -10.53 7.71 -8.48
N PHE A 29 -10.98 8.95 -8.68
CA PHE A 29 -10.40 10.14 -8.03
C PHE A 29 -10.54 10.09 -6.50
N ILE A 30 -11.73 9.76 -5.98
CA ILE A 30 -11.96 9.63 -4.54
C ILE A 30 -11.13 8.49 -3.94
N LEU A 31 -11.09 7.34 -4.63
CA LEU A 31 -10.29 6.19 -4.18
C LEU A 31 -8.78 6.49 -4.22
N GLY A 32 -8.32 7.32 -5.15
CA GLY A 32 -6.94 7.80 -5.22
C GLY A 32 -6.59 8.75 -4.07
N ILE A 33 -7.50 9.67 -3.72
CA ILE A 33 -7.34 10.52 -2.52
C ILE A 33 -7.26 9.66 -1.25
N LEU A 34 -8.13 8.67 -1.13
CA LEU A 34 -8.15 7.76 0.01
C LEU A 34 -6.85 6.95 0.11
N ALA A 35 -6.31 6.48 -1.02
CA ALA A 35 -5.00 5.83 -1.07
C ALA A 35 -3.89 6.77 -0.57
N GLY A 36 -3.89 8.03 -1.02
CA GLY A 36 -2.96 9.05 -0.54
C GLY A 36 -3.04 9.28 0.96
N ALA A 37 -4.26 9.36 1.52
CA ALA A 37 -4.46 9.51 2.95
C ALA A 37 -3.89 8.33 3.75
N TYR A 38 -4.13 7.08 3.31
CA TYR A 38 -3.60 5.89 3.97
C TYR A 38 -2.07 5.82 3.94
N ILE A 39 -1.45 6.13 2.79
CA ILE A 39 0.01 6.20 2.70
C ILE A 39 0.55 7.35 3.57
N GLY A 40 -0.13 8.50 3.61
CA GLY A 40 0.22 9.62 4.48
C GLY A 40 0.22 9.25 5.97
N PHE A 41 -0.78 8.48 6.43
CA PHE A 41 -0.80 7.97 7.79
C PHE A 41 0.37 7.03 8.09
N GLY A 42 0.66 6.08 7.20
CA GLY A 42 1.81 5.17 7.34
C GLY A 42 3.15 5.92 7.33
N ALA A 43 3.29 6.92 6.47
CA ALA A 43 4.48 7.77 6.38
C ALA A 43 4.68 8.64 7.64
N ASN A 44 3.60 9.20 8.20
CA ASN A 44 3.68 9.97 9.43
C ASN A 44 4.15 9.10 10.60
N LEU A 45 3.55 7.90 10.75
CA LEU A 45 3.97 6.93 11.78
C LEU A 45 5.44 6.53 11.60
N ALA A 46 5.85 6.19 10.37
CA ALA A 46 7.24 5.84 10.07
C ALA A 46 8.21 6.98 10.41
N THR A 47 7.84 8.22 10.08
CA THR A 47 8.67 9.40 10.37
C THR A 47 8.84 9.63 11.87
N VAL A 48 7.76 9.52 12.66
CA VAL A 48 7.82 9.67 14.13
C VAL A 48 8.71 8.59 14.74
N VAL A 49 8.48 7.32 14.40
CA VAL A 49 9.27 6.19 14.92
C VAL A 49 10.73 6.28 14.48
N GLY A 50 10.97 6.58 13.21
CA GLY A 50 12.30 6.67 12.61
C GLY A 50 13.11 7.87 13.08
N ASN A 51 12.49 8.92 13.65
CA ASN A 51 13.20 10.05 14.23
C ASN A 51 13.74 9.75 15.63
N ASP A 52 12.95 9.07 16.47
CA ASP A 52 13.28 8.89 17.89
C ASP A 52 14.06 7.62 18.19
N ILE A 53 13.69 6.49 17.58
CA ILE A 53 14.33 5.19 17.85
C ILE A 53 15.85 5.16 17.61
N PRO A 54 16.42 5.79 16.55
CA PRO A 54 17.85 5.74 16.32
C PRO A 54 18.69 6.28 17.48
N LYS A 55 18.13 7.19 18.30
CA LYS A 55 18.79 7.75 19.48
C LYS A 55 19.06 6.70 20.57
N PHE A 56 18.26 5.63 20.61
CA PHE A 56 18.31 4.59 21.64
C PHE A 56 18.87 3.26 21.14
N LEU A 57 18.55 2.90 19.89
CA LEU A 57 18.85 1.58 19.31
C LEU A 57 19.78 1.64 18.08
N GLY A 58 20.21 2.84 17.68
CA GLY A 58 21.09 3.05 16.53
C GLY A 58 20.36 3.06 15.17
N ASN A 59 21.04 3.58 14.16
CA ASN A 59 20.46 3.81 12.82
C ASN A 59 19.97 2.53 12.13
N GLY A 60 20.64 1.39 12.33
CA GLY A 60 20.25 0.13 11.70
C GLY A 60 18.86 -0.32 12.14
N ILE A 61 18.65 -0.41 13.45
CA ILE A 61 17.34 -0.77 14.03
C ILE A 61 16.30 0.31 13.73
N GLY A 62 16.68 1.60 13.76
CA GLY A 62 15.79 2.69 13.39
C GLY A 62 15.25 2.61 11.96
N GLN A 63 16.10 2.32 10.98
CA GLN A 63 15.69 2.14 9.57
C GLN A 63 14.83 0.89 9.37
N PHE A 64 15.16 -0.22 10.06
CA PHE A 64 14.33 -1.41 10.03
C PHE A 64 12.91 -1.13 10.55
N LEU A 65 12.80 -0.45 11.70
CA LEU A 65 11.52 -0.11 12.29
C LEU A 65 10.74 0.92 11.47
N PHE A 66 11.41 1.89 10.85
CA PHE A 66 10.79 2.82 9.90
C PHE A 66 10.05 2.05 8.78
N GLY A 67 10.73 1.11 8.12
CA GLY A 67 10.14 0.29 7.08
C GLY A 67 9.03 -0.63 7.59
N ALA A 68 9.23 -1.23 8.77
CA ALA A 68 8.25 -2.12 9.39
C ALA A 68 6.93 -1.42 9.66
N VAL A 69 6.95 -0.22 10.26
CA VAL A 69 5.71 0.51 10.56
C VAL A 69 5.11 1.20 9.33
N PHE A 70 5.91 1.57 8.32
CA PHE A 70 5.39 2.10 7.06
C PHE A 70 4.45 1.11 6.34
N SER A 71 4.69 -0.19 6.49
CA SER A 71 3.86 -1.24 5.89
C SER A 71 2.37 -1.18 6.28
N THR A 72 2.07 -0.57 7.43
CA THR A 72 0.68 -0.32 7.88
C THR A 72 -0.09 0.56 6.88
N GLY A 73 0.58 1.52 6.24
CA GLY A 73 -0.01 2.36 5.19
C GLY A 73 -0.48 1.55 3.99
N LEU A 74 0.35 0.62 3.52
CA LEU A 74 -0.01 -0.29 2.43
C LEU A 74 -1.13 -1.26 2.84
N MET A 75 -1.13 -1.74 4.08
CA MET A 75 -2.19 -2.61 4.58
C MET A 75 -3.56 -1.90 4.59
N MET A 76 -3.59 -0.62 4.97
CA MET A 76 -4.82 0.20 4.91
C MET A 76 -5.32 0.36 3.47
N VAL A 77 -4.44 0.55 2.49
CA VAL A 77 -4.82 0.58 1.06
C VAL A 77 -5.45 -0.72 0.61
N VAL A 78 -4.85 -1.87 0.98
CA VAL A 78 -5.35 -3.20 0.58
C VAL A 78 -6.69 -3.50 1.23
N ILE A 79 -6.83 -3.29 2.54
CA ILE A 79 -8.07 -3.57 3.28
C ILE A 79 -9.18 -2.59 2.87
N GLY A 80 -8.86 -1.30 2.74
CA GLY A 80 -9.81 -0.26 2.34
C GLY A 80 -10.18 -0.29 0.86
N GLY A 81 -9.50 -1.10 0.04
CA GLY A 81 -9.75 -1.20 -1.40
C GLY A 81 -9.47 0.11 -2.16
N ALA A 82 -8.53 0.91 -1.67
CA ALA A 82 -8.18 2.18 -2.30
C ALA A 82 -7.35 1.99 -3.57
N GLU A 83 -7.37 2.98 -4.47
CA GLU A 83 -6.70 2.90 -5.78
C GLU A 83 -5.34 3.59 -5.71
N LEU A 84 -4.29 2.80 -5.49
CA LEU A 84 -2.91 3.29 -5.42
C LEU A 84 -2.20 3.13 -6.76
N PHE A 85 -1.59 4.21 -7.25
CA PHE A 85 -0.92 4.25 -8.56
C PHE A 85 0.13 3.15 -8.75
N THR A 86 1.01 2.92 -7.77
CA THR A 86 2.08 1.91 -7.89
C THR A 86 1.53 0.50 -8.03
N GLY A 87 0.43 0.17 -7.34
CA GLY A 87 -0.28 -1.10 -7.51
C GLY A 87 -0.94 -1.20 -8.89
N ASN A 88 -1.54 -0.11 -9.36
CA ASN A 88 -2.18 -0.10 -10.67
C ASN A 88 -1.18 -0.32 -11.81
N ASN A 89 0.04 0.24 -11.76
CA ASN A 89 1.10 -0.05 -12.75
C ASN A 89 1.53 -1.52 -12.79
N MET A 90 1.34 -2.27 -11.70
CA MET A 90 1.67 -3.70 -11.67
C MET A 90 0.61 -4.55 -12.39
N PHE A 91 -0.66 -4.12 -12.36
CA PHE A 91 -1.81 -4.94 -12.75
C PHE A 91 -2.53 -4.47 -14.01
N MET A 92 -2.37 -3.20 -14.41
CA MET A 92 -2.97 -2.57 -15.59
C MET A 92 -1.91 -2.31 -16.66
#